data_AF-A0A8S2ZY50-F1
#
_entry.id   AF-A0A8S2ZY50-F1
#
_cell.length_a   1.000
_cell.length_b   1.000
_cell.length_c   1.000
_cell.angle_alpha   90.00
_cell.angle_beta   90.00
_cell.angle_gamma   90.00
#
_symmetry.space_group_name_H-M   'P 1'
#
loop_
_entity.id
_entity.type
_entity.pdbx_description
1 polymer ?
#
loop_
_entity_poly.entity_id
_entity_poly.type
_entity_poly.pdbx_seq_one_letter_code
_entity_poly.pdbx_strand_id
1 'polypeptide(L)'
;MEQWKSPQSCNSDEVINNIAYNNETFALIIENETNNKKRIELQSLSIFDPLWSTIFNAAYNFVPWNNRVCVLKYNEWLVIDYGNSRLFHVSKDGQ
;
A
#
# COMPACT_ATOMS: atom_id res chain seq x y z
N MET A 1 -5.60 20.82 25.43
CA MET A 1 -5.52 20.72 23.97
C MET A 1 -4.74 19.47 23.66
N GLU A 2 -5.39 18.41 23.20
CA GLU A 2 -4.68 17.27 22.62
C GLU A 2 -4.13 17.74 21.27
N GLN A 3 -2.80 17.68 21.10
CA GLN A 3 -2.19 17.90 19.81
C GLN A 3 -2.59 16.74 18.90
N TRP A 4 -3.26 17.06 17.79
CA TRP A 4 -3.45 16.11 16.71
C TRP A 4 -2.08 15.65 16.22
N LYS A 5 -1.73 14.39 16.50
CA LYS A 5 -0.58 13.74 15.89
C LYS A 5 -1.04 13.18 14.57
N SER A 6 -0.45 13.65 13.48
CA SER A 6 -0.71 13.02 12.19
C SER A 6 -0.28 11.55 12.28
N PRO A 7 -1.15 10.59 11.92
CA PRO A 7 -0.69 9.22 11.71
C PRO A 7 0.43 9.27 10.67
N GLN A 8 1.55 8.62 10.99
CA GLN A 8 2.72 8.62 10.14
C GLN A 8 2.65 7.41 9.21
N SER A 9 2.11 7.62 8.00
CA SER A 9 1.97 6.56 7.00
C SER A 9 3.23 6.34 6.16
N CYS A 10 4.11 7.34 6.06
CA CYS A 10 5.34 7.28 5.25
C CYS A 10 6.55 7.82 6.02
N ASN A 11 7.71 7.23 5.74
CA ASN A 11 9.01 7.82 6.03
C ASN A 11 9.33 8.93 5.03
N SER A 12 10.40 9.70 5.28
CA SER A 12 10.80 10.84 4.43
C SER A 12 11.24 10.45 3.01
N ASP A 13 11.59 9.18 2.81
CA ASP A 13 12.03 8.59 1.54
C ASP A 13 10.92 7.74 0.88
N GLU A 14 9.70 7.83 1.39
CA GLU A 14 8.55 7.06 0.93
C GLU A 14 7.46 7.94 0.33
N VAL A 15 6.82 7.43 -0.72
CA VAL A 15 5.69 8.08 -1.41
C VAL A 15 4.51 7.12 -1.56
N ILE A 16 3.29 7.64 -1.39
CA ILE A 16 2.06 6.90 -1.67
C ILE A 16 1.77 7.00 -3.17
N ASN A 17 1.92 5.89 -3.87
CA ASN A 17 1.68 5.80 -5.31
C ASN A 17 0.24 5.43 -5.67
N ASN A 18 -0.47 4.75 -4.76
CA ASN A 18 -1.85 4.35 -4.99
C ASN A 18 -2.60 4.23 -3.67
N ILE A 19 -3.90 4.54 -3.71
CA ILE A 19 -4.84 4.40 -2.61
C ILE A 19 -6.15 3.82 -3.13
N ALA A 20 -6.66 2.81 -2.44
CA ALA A 20 -8.00 2.28 -2.65
C ALA A 20 -8.74 2.18 -1.33
N TYR A 21 -10.02 2.58 -1.33
CA TYR A 21 -10.90 2.53 -0.17
C TYR A 21 -11.86 1.35 -0.26
N ASN A 22 -12.08 0.66 0.85
CA ASN A 22 -13.14 -0.34 0.99
C ASN A 22 -13.51 -0.54 2.46
N ASN A 23 -14.81 -0.49 2.80
CA ASN A 23 -15.34 -0.82 4.13
C ASN A 23 -14.48 -0.31 5.30
N GLU A 24 -14.30 1.02 5.38
CA GLU A 24 -13.53 1.67 6.45
C GLU A 24 -12.03 1.30 6.50
N THR A 25 -11.48 0.78 5.40
CA THR A 25 -10.06 0.53 5.25
C THR A 25 -9.49 1.19 4.01
N PHE A 26 -8.21 1.57 4.08
CA PHE A 26 -7.43 2.02 2.93
C PHE A 26 -6.35 1.00 2.62
N ALA A 27 -6.32 0.52 1.38
CA ALA A 27 -5.13 -0.16 0.84
C ALA A 27 -4.23 0.89 0.19
N LEU A 28 -2.99 0.96 0.64
CA LEU A 28 -1.96 1.89 0.17
C LEU A 28 -0.86 1.11 -0.53
N ILE A 29 -0.39 1.62 -1.67
CA ILE A 29 0.89 1.21 -2.25
C ILE A 29 1.89 2.32 -1.97
N ILE A 30 2.88 2.00 -1.13
CA ILE A 30 3.94 2.90 -0.69
C ILE A 30 5.24 2.44 -1.37
N GLU A 31 5.96 3.37 -1.98
CA GLU A 31 7.25 3.10 -2.61
C GLU A 31 8.34 3.87 -1.88
N ASN A 32 9.47 3.20 -1.66
CA ASN A 32 10.69 3.82 -1.15
C ASN A 32 11.62 4.12 -2.32
N GLU A 33 11.83 5.40 -2.59
CA GLU A 33 12.59 5.86 -3.75
C GLU A 33 14.10 5.58 -3.62
N THR A 34 14.59 5.35 -2.40
CA THR A 34 16.03 5.16 -2.13
C THR A 34 16.47 3.71 -2.31
N ASN A 35 15.62 2.74 -1.98
CA ASN A 35 16.00 1.33 -1.92
C ASN A 35 15.18 0.40 -2.84
N ASN A 36 14.32 0.97 -3.71
CA ASN A 36 13.47 0.22 -4.63
C ASN A 36 12.61 -0.84 -3.95
N LYS A 37 12.17 -0.60 -2.70
CA LYS A 37 11.18 -1.44 -2.04
C LYS A 37 9.80 -0.82 -2.20
N LYS A 38 8.81 -1.68 -2.41
CA LYS A 38 7.41 -1.34 -2.33
C LYS A 38 6.81 -2.05 -1.14
N ARG A 39 5.85 -1.39 -0.52
CA ARG A 39 5.09 -1.88 0.61
C ARG A 39 3.61 -1.68 0.31
N ILE A 40 2.82 -2.74 0.43
CA ILE A 40 1.36 -2.60 0.48
C ILE A 40 0.98 -2.58 1.95
N GLU A 41 0.18 -1.59 2.33
CA GLU A 41 -0.39 -1.51 3.67
C GLU A 41 -1.91 -1.45 3.60
N LEU A 42 -2.58 -2.20 4.46
CA LEU A 42 -3.98 -1.99 4.75
C LEU A 42 -4.09 -1.22 6.05
N GLN A 43 -4.73 -0.05 6.03
CA GLN A 43 -4.91 0.80 7.20
C GLN A 43 -6.38 0.90 7.57
N SER A 44 -6.67 0.96 8.87
CA SER A 44 -8.01 1.28 9.36
C SER A 44 -8.28 2.79 9.21
N LEU A 45 -9.46 3.17 8.72
CA LEU A 45 -9.88 4.58 8.62
C LEU A 45 -10.01 5.26 10.00
N SER A 46 -10.34 4.49 11.04
CA SER A 46 -10.64 5.06 12.36
C SER A 46 -9.40 5.53 13.12
N ILE A 47 -8.27 4.82 12.92
CA ILE A 47 -7.02 5.06 13.64
C ILE A 47 -5.83 5.35 12.72
N PHE A 48 -5.98 5.13 11.41
CA PHE A 48 -4.92 5.25 10.40
C PHE A 48 -3.66 4.42 10.69
N ASP A 49 -3.80 3.40 11.54
CA ASP A 49 -2.75 2.43 11.80
C ASP A 49 -2.83 1.26 10.82
N PRO A 50 -1.67 0.67 10.44
CA PRO A 50 -1.63 -0.53 9.61
C PRO A 50 -2.28 -1.73 10.33
N LEU A 51 -3.30 -2.31 9.69
CA LEU A 51 -3.84 -3.62 10.03
C LEU A 51 -2.85 -4.72 9.62
N TRP A 52 -2.27 -4.59 8.43
CA TRP A 52 -1.16 -5.42 7.96
C TRP A 52 -0.32 -4.66 6.94
N SER A 53 0.90 -5.16 6.74
CA SER A 53 1.87 -4.60 5.81
C SER A 53 2.69 -5.72 5.18
N THR A 54 2.91 -5.65 3.87
CA THR A 54 3.77 -6.60 3.15
C THR A 54 4.73 -5.86 2.23
N ILE A 55 5.98 -6.33 2.16
CA ILE A 55 7.07 -5.68 1.43
C ILE A 55 7.51 -6.58 0.27
N PHE A 56 7.74 -5.97 -0.88
CA PHE A 56 8.23 -6.63 -2.08
C PHE A 56 9.25 -5.75 -2.80
N ASN A 57 10.17 -6.39 -3.53
CA ASN A 57 11.17 -5.68 -4.31
C ASN A 57 10.53 -5.10 -5.57
N ALA A 58 10.72 -3.80 -5.81
CA ALA A 58 10.36 -3.16 -7.06
C ALA A 58 11.39 -3.51 -8.15
N ALA A 59 10.92 -3.60 -9.40
CA ALA A 59 11.81 -3.61 -10.54
C ALA A 59 12.53 -2.26 -10.64
N TYR A 60 13.78 -2.29 -11.08
CA TYR A 60 14.60 -1.08 -11.31
C TYR A 60 14.01 -0.13 -12.38
N ASN A 61 13.01 -0.58 -13.13
CA ASN A 61 12.37 0.20 -14.18
C ASN A 61 11.33 1.15 -13.57
N PHE A 62 11.81 2.34 -13.22
CA PHE A 62 11.11 3.54 -12.76
C PHE A 62 10.07 4.04 -13.78
N VAL A 63 8.98 3.32 -13.94
CA VAL A 63 7.76 3.91 -14.49
C VAL A 63 6.87 4.23 -13.29
N PRO A 64 6.86 5.49 -12.81
CA PRO A 64 5.90 5.89 -11.80
C PRO A 64 4.50 5.58 -12.34
N TRP A 65 3.57 5.14 -11.50
CA TRP A 65 2.18 4.79 -11.87
C TRP A 65 1.93 3.37 -12.42
N ASN A 66 2.93 2.51 -12.42
CA ASN A 66 2.80 1.12 -12.84
C ASN A 66 2.30 0.16 -11.74
N ASN A 67 1.68 0.66 -10.66
CA ASN A 67 1.07 -0.21 -9.67
C ASN A 67 -0.39 0.18 -9.43
N ARG A 68 -1.25 -0.84 -9.38
CA ARG A 68 -2.67 -0.65 -9.05
C ARG A 68 -3.04 -1.60 -7.93
N VAL A 69 -3.87 -1.11 -7.02
CA VAL A 69 -4.60 -1.96 -6.09
C VAL A 69 -6.08 -1.91 -6.45
N CYS A 70 -6.72 -3.07 -6.49
CA CYS A 70 -8.14 -3.21 -6.79
C CYS A 70 -8.82 -3.96 -5.65
N VAL A 71 -10.01 -3.49 -5.28
CA VAL A 71 -10.87 -4.16 -4.31
C VAL A 71 -11.52 -5.37 -4.97
N LEU A 72 -11.46 -6.52 -4.30
CA LEU A 72 -12.20 -7.72 -4.64
C LEU A 72 -13.35 -7.94 -3.63
N LYS A 73 -14.17 -8.96 -3.86
CA LYS A 73 -15.20 -9.37 -2.87
C LYS A 73 -14.53 -9.80 -1.57
N TYR A 74 -15.29 -9.75 -0.47
CA TYR A 74 -14.87 -10.24 0.85
C TYR A 74 -13.63 -9.55 1.45
N ASN A 75 -13.44 -8.26 1.15
CA ASN A 75 -12.31 -7.45 1.62
C ASN A 75 -10.93 -7.98 1.20
N GLU A 76 -10.88 -8.67 0.05
CA GLU A 76 -9.64 -9.09 -0.59
C GLU A 76 -9.19 -8.05 -1.60
N TRP A 77 -7.93 -8.17 -2.03
CA TRP A 77 -7.30 -7.18 -2.87
C TRP A 77 -6.50 -7.84 -3.98
N LEU A 78 -6.46 -7.16 -5.13
CA LEU A 78 -5.58 -7.52 -6.23
C LEU A 78 -4.56 -6.41 -6.41
N VAL A 79 -3.28 -6.75 -6.25
CA VAL A 79 -2.19 -5.82 -6.50
C VAL A 79 -1.53 -6.19 -7.82
N ILE A 80 -1.48 -5.24 -8.72
CA ILE A 80 -0.84 -5.37 -10.02
C ILE A 80 0.46 -4.57 -9.94
N ASP A 81 1.58 -5.25 -10.03
CA ASP A 81 2.92 -4.65 -10.13
C ASP A 81 3.42 -4.82 -11.57
N TYR A 82 3.07 -3.86 -12.41
CA TYR A 82 3.43 -3.89 -13.83
C TYR A 82 4.95 -3.85 -14.02
N GLY A 83 5.69 -3.18 -13.12
CA GLY A 83 7.15 -3.05 -13.21
C GLY A 83 7.85 -4.42 -13.16
N ASN A 84 7.36 -5.33 -12.32
CA ASN A 84 7.88 -6.70 -12.23
C ASN A 84 7.07 -7.72 -13.06
N SER A 85 6.02 -7.29 -13.77
CA SER A 85 5.05 -8.20 -14.41
C SER A 85 4.47 -9.22 -13.44
N ARG A 86 4.10 -8.76 -12.23
CA ARG A 86 3.56 -9.61 -11.15
C ARG A 86 2.15 -9.18 -10.78
N LEU A 87 1.41 -10.16 -10.29
CA LEU A 87 0.08 -9.99 -9.76
C LEU A 87 0.01 -10.72 -8.43
N PHE A 88 -0.42 -10.01 -7.41
CA PHE A 88 -0.58 -10.53 -6.06
C PHE A 88 -2.05 -10.51 -5.72
N HIS A 89 -2.57 -11.67 -5.32
CA HIS A 89 -3.80 -11.72 -4.56
C HIS A 89 -3.42 -11.51 -3.10
N VAL A 90 -4.07 -10.56 -2.45
CA VAL A 90 -3.89 -10.31 -1.02
C VAL A 90 -5.20 -10.59 -0.34
N SER A 91 -5.18 -11.58 0.53
CA SER A 91 -6.31 -11.92 1.38
C SER A 91 -6.66 -10.78 2.33
N LYS A 92 -7.86 -10.83 2.92
CA LYS A 92 -8.29 -9.87 3.94
C LYS A 92 -7.29 -9.71 5.10
N ASP A 93 -6.52 -10.76 5.38
CA ASP A 93 -5.56 -10.84 6.50
C ASP A 93 -4.11 -10.53 6.06
N GLY A 94 -3.89 -10.12 4.81
CA GLY A 94 -2.58 -9.67 4.32
C GLY A 94 -1.63 -10.76 3.86
N GLN A 95 -2.11 -12.01 3.71
CA GLN A 95 -1.37 -13.13 3.09
C GLN A 95 -1.57 -13.13 1.58
#